data_AF-A0A7J2RBA0-F1
#
_entry.id   AF-A0A7J2RBA0-F1
#
_cell.length_a   1.000
_cell.length_b   1.000
_cell.length_c   1.000
_cell.angle_alpha   90.00
_cell.angle_beta   90.00
_cell.angle_gamma   90.00
#
_symmetry.space_group_name_H-M   'P 1'
#
loop_
_entity.id
_entity.type
_entity.pdbx_description
1 polymer ?
#
loop_
_entity_poly.entity_id
_entity_poly.type
_entity_poly.pdbx_seq_one_letter_code
_entity_poly.pdbx_strand_id
1 'polypeptide(L)'
;MKLRLILGGSYIVLGFGILFNYFTYFLIWIFDPLPDRLIYNFIDFNRIDPFYLNRINDISASQYPHEQTIYYCFSLGSLISILDILLSFWCLINNNGIVNNPRRILAFLISGVIGGMLFGFTPYLPFFL
;
A
#
# COMPACT_ATOMS: atom_id res chain seq x y z
N MET A 1 -7.53 -3.20 41.70
CA MET A 1 -7.40 -2.09 40.72
C MET A 1 -6.56 -2.47 39.50
N LYS A 2 -5.37 -3.10 39.66
CA LYS A 2 -4.49 -3.54 38.55
C LYS A 2 -5.16 -4.43 37.49
N LEU A 3 -5.94 -5.45 37.89
CA LEU A 3 -6.58 -6.39 36.95
C LEU A 3 -7.61 -5.71 36.04
N ARG A 4 -8.44 -4.79 36.57
CA ARG A 4 -9.44 -4.05 35.78
C ARG A 4 -8.80 -3.14 34.73
N LEU A 5 -7.66 -2.55 35.05
CA LEU A 5 -6.90 -1.68 34.16
C LEU A 5 -6.24 -2.49 33.02
N ILE A 6 -5.72 -3.68 33.33
CA ILE A 6 -5.17 -4.62 32.34
C ILE A 6 -6.28 -5.13 31.41
N LEU A 7 -7.42 -5.57 31.96
CA LEU A 7 -8.57 -6.05 31.18
C LEU A 7 -9.18 -4.94 30.29
N GLY A 8 -9.31 -3.72 30.83
CA GLY A 8 -9.78 -2.58 30.05
C GLY A 8 -8.81 -2.21 28.93
N GLY A 9 -7.50 -2.19 29.22
CA GLY A 9 -6.47 -1.96 28.22
C GLY A 9 -6.47 -3.02 27.12
N SER A 10 -6.58 -4.30 27.47
CA SER A 10 -6.66 -5.37 26.48
C SER A 10 -7.92 -5.26 25.62
N TYR A 11 -9.06 -4.87 26.19
CA TYR A 11 -10.29 -4.64 25.43
C TYR A 11 -10.15 -3.51 24.41
N ILE A 12 -9.49 -2.42 24.79
CA ILE A 12 -9.24 -1.29 23.89
C ILE A 12 -8.33 -1.74 22.73
N VAL A 13 -7.23 -2.44 23.04
CA VAL A 13 -6.30 -2.95 22.01
C VAL A 13 -7.00 -3.92 21.04
N LEU A 14 -7.79 -4.86 21.56
CA LEU A 14 -8.57 -5.78 20.72
C LEU A 14 -9.60 -5.04 19.86
N GLY A 15 -10.30 -4.05 20.42
CA GLY A 15 -11.25 -3.23 19.69
C GLY A 15 -10.59 -2.46 18.54
N PHE A 16 -9.41 -1.86 18.78
CA PHE A 16 -8.62 -1.21 17.72
C PHE A 16 -8.15 -2.21 16.66
N GLY A 17 -7.74 -3.42 17.05
CA GLY A 17 -7.34 -4.46 16.10
C GLY A 17 -8.47 -4.87 15.16
N ILE A 18 -9.67 -5.08 15.68
CA ILE A 18 -10.86 -5.40 14.88
C ILE A 18 -11.20 -4.24 13.95
N LEU A 19 -11.22 -3.01 14.46
CA LEU A 19 -11.54 -1.82 13.68
C LEU A 19 -10.52 -1.60 12.57
N PHE A 20 -9.24 -1.78 12.86
CA PHE A 20 -8.15 -1.69 11.87
C PHE A 20 -8.30 -2.74 10.77
N ASN A 21 -8.64 -3.99 11.11
CA ASN A 21 -8.87 -5.05 10.13
C ASN A 21 -10.04 -4.70 9.18
N TYR A 22 -11.19 -4.27 9.72
CA TYR A 22 -12.32 -3.81 8.89
C TYR A 22 -11.95 -2.60 8.02
N PHE A 23 -11.16 -1.67 8.56
CA PHE A 23 -10.69 -0.52 7.81
C PHE A 23 -9.79 -0.94 6.64
N THR A 24 -8.91 -1.94 6.82
CA THR A 24 -8.09 -2.50 5.74
C THR A 24 -8.95 -3.09 4.62
N TYR A 25 -9.97 -3.89 4.94
CA TYR A 25 -10.91 -4.41 3.93
C TYR A 25 -11.67 -3.29 3.21
N PHE A 26 -12.08 -2.25 3.94
CA PHE A 26 -12.73 -1.10 3.35
C PHE A 26 -11.81 -0.34 2.38
N LEU A 27 -10.52 -0.19 2.73
CA LEU A 27 -9.52 0.41 1.83
C LEU A 27 -9.29 -0.46 0.58
N ILE A 28 -9.20 -1.79 0.73
CA ILE A 28 -9.08 -2.71 -0.41
C ILE A 28 -10.27 -2.49 -1.33
N TRP A 29 -11.49 -2.50 -0.80
CA TRP A 29 -12.71 -2.31 -1.60
C TRP A 29 -12.77 -0.95 -2.32
N ILE A 30 -12.34 0.14 -1.69
CA ILE A 30 -12.28 1.47 -2.31
C ILE A 30 -11.23 1.55 -3.40
N PHE A 31 -10.09 0.88 -3.21
CA PHE A 31 -8.95 0.97 -4.12
C PHE A 31 -8.94 -0.10 -5.21
N ASP A 32 -9.75 -1.15 -5.09
CA ASP A 32 -9.95 -2.20 -6.10
C ASP A 32 -10.25 -1.65 -7.52
N PRO A 33 -11.08 -0.60 -7.73
CA PRO A 33 -11.32 -0.07 -9.07
C PRO A 33 -10.17 0.78 -9.64
N LEU A 34 -9.12 1.10 -8.86
CA LEU A 34 -7.98 1.85 -9.38
C LEU A 34 -7.07 0.96 -10.23
N PRO A 35 -6.39 1.55 -11.24
CA PRO A 35 -5.43 0.81 -12.04
C PRO A 35 -4.31 0.29 -11.14
N ASP A 36 -4.26 -1.03 -10.99
CA ASP A 36 -3.27 -1.72 -10.19
C ASP A 36 -2.17 -2.26 -11.13
N ARG A 37 -0.90 -2.16 -10.70
CA ARG A 37 0.18 -3.00 -11.23
C ARG A 37 0.47 -2.83 -12.73
N LEU A 38 0.42 -1.61 -13.26
CA LEU A 38 0.76 -1.35 -14.68
C LEU A 38 2.15 -1.86 -15.06
N ILE A 39 3.08 -1.98 -14.09
CA ILE A 39 4.41 -2.54 -14.33
C ILE A 39 4.36 -3.95 -14.93
N TYR A 40 3.35 -4.76 -14.58
CA TYR A 40 3.19 -6.10 -15.14
C TYR A 40 2.69 -6.07 -16.58
N ASN A 41 1.87 -5.08 -16.95
CA ASN A 41 1.46 -4.86 -18.34
C ASN A 41 2.66 -4.45 -19.21
N PHE A 42 3.61 -3.68 -18.68
CA PHE A 42 4.86 -3.37 -19.37
C PHE A 42 5.78 -4.59 -19.54
N ILE A 43 5.74 -5.54 -18.60
CA ILE A 43 6.50 -6.80 -18.68
C ILE A 43 5.87 -7.76 -19.70
N ASP A 44 4.54 -7.79 -19.82
CA ASP A 44 3.81 -8.61 -20.78
C ASP A 44 4.11 -8.24 -22.25
N PHE A 45 4.45 -6.98 -22.53
CA PHE A 45 4.95 -6.54 -23.84
C PHE A 45 6.20 -7.32 -24.31
N ASN A 46 6.96 -7.93 -23.40
CA ASN A 46 8.14 -8.76 -23.71
C ASN A 46 7.81 -10.25 -23.98
N ARG A 47 6.54 -10.62 -24.21
CA ARG A 47 6.09 -12.02 -24.49
C ARG A 47 6.40 -12.99 -23.35
N ILE A 48 6.39 -12.52 -22.11
CA ILE A 48 6.53 -13.39 -20.94
C ILE A 48 5.18 -14.07 -20.70
N ASP A 49 5.17 -15.39 -20.56
CA ASP A 49 3.93 -16.16 -20.38
C ASP A 49 3.11 -15.61 -19.18
N PRO A 50 1.81 -15.32 -19.36
CA PRO A 50 0.94 -14.74 -18.32
C PRO A 50 0.90 -15.57 -17.02
N PHE A 51 1.19 -16.87 -17.13
CA PHE A 51 1.26 -17.79 -16.02
C PHE A 51 2.42 -17.48 -15.05
N TYR A 52 3.57 -17.01 -15.54
CA TYR A 52 4.67 -16.56 -14.69
C TYR A 52 4.36 -15.22 -14.01
N LEU A 53 3.65 -14.33 -14.71
CA LEU A 53 3.21 -13.05 -14.15
C LEU A 53 2.21 -13.25 -13.00
N ASN A 54 1.26 -14.18 -13.15
CA ASN A 54 0.32 -14.51 -12.06
C ASN A 54 1.01 -15.09 -10.82
N ARG A 55 2.09 -15.88 -10.98
CA ARG A 55 2.87 -16.42 -9.86
C ARG A 55 3.61 -15.35 -9.07
N ILE A 56 4.03 -14.27 -9.73
CA ILE A 56 4.69 -13.14 -9.08
C ILE A 56 3.66 -12.17 -8.49
N ASN A 57 2.42 -12.19 -8.99
CA ASN A 57 1.32 -11.33 -8.52
C ASN A 57 0.60 -11.88 -7.29
N ASP A 58 0.68 -13.17 -7.04
CA ASP A 58 0.00 -13.80 -5.91
C ASP A 58 1.01 -14.63 -5.11
N ILE A 59 1.26 -14.23 -3.86
CA ILE A 59 2.14 -14.96 -2.93
C ILE A 59 1.70 -16.43 -2.81
N SER A 60 0.41 -16.70 -2.82
CA SER A 60 -0.14 -18.05 -2.65
C SER A 60 0.09 -18.95 -3.88
N ALA A 61 0.27 -18.34 -5.06
CA ALA A 61 0.56 -19.04 -6.30
C ALA A 61 2.07 -19.17 -6.59
N SER A 62 2.93 -18.49 -5.81
CA SER A 62 4.37 -18.49 -6.00
C SER A 62 4.99 -19.85 -5.64
N GLN A 63 5.86 -20.35 -6.53
CA GLN A 63 6.54 -21.64 -6.34
C GLN A 63 7.98 -21.47 -5.86
N TYR A 64 8.59 -20.32 -6.15
CA TYR A 64 10.01 -20.08 -5.86
C TYR A 64 10.22 -18.87 -4.94
N PRO A 65 11.24 -18.91 -4.07
CA PRO A 65 11.49 -17.82 -3.10
C PRO A 65 11.83 -16.47 -3.75
N HIS A 66 12.36 -16.48 -4.97
CA HIS A 66 12.67 -15.24 -5.69
C HIS A 66 11.40 -14.51 -6.17
N GLU A 67 10.35 -15.23 -6.57
CA GLU A 67 9.06 -14.65 -6.97
C GLU A 67 8.39 -13.95 -5.77
N GLN A 68 8.44 -14.57 -4.59
CA GLN A 68 7.96 -13.96 -3.34
C GLN A 68 8.74 -12.68 -3.00
N THR A 69 10.06 -12.71 -3.18
CA THR A 69 10.90 -11.53 -2.94
C THR A 69 10.52 -10.38 -3.88
N ILE A 70 10.25 -10.67 -5.15
CA ILE A 70 9.79 -9.67 -6.12
C ILE A 70 8.44 -9.08 -5.69
N TYR A 71 7.50 -9.92 -5.26
CA TYR A 71 6.21 -9.46 -4.73
C TYR A 71 6.40 -8.50 -3.54
N TYR A 72 7.26 -8.85 -2.57
CA TYR A 72 7.56 -7.99 -1.43
C TYR A 72 8.23 -6.67 -1.83
N CYS A 73 9.11 -6.68 -2.81
CA CYS A 73 9.70 -5.44 -3.33
C CYS A 73 8.64 -4.51 -3.93
N PHE A 74 7.69 -5.05 -4.69
CA PHE A 74 6.61 -4.26 -5.27
C PHE A 74 5.60 -3.79 -4.23
N SER A 75 5.27 -4.61 -3.22
CA SER A 75 4.39 -4.16 -2.13
C SER A 75 5.02 -3.05 -1.28
N LEU A 76 6.33 -3.08 -1.06
CA LEU A 76 7.06 -1.98 -0.42
C LEU A 76 7.02 -0.70 -1.27
N GLY A 77 7.23 -0.82 -2.59
CA GLY A 77 7.09 0.31 -3.52
C GLY A 77 5.69 0.94 -3.49
N SER A 78 4.66 0.11 -3.44
CA SER A 78 3.25 0.53 -3.27
C SER A 78 3.04 1.30 -1.96
N LEU A 79 3.56 0.79 -0.84
CA LEU A 79 3.47 1.46 0.46
C LEU A 79 4.18 2.83 0.47
N ILE A 80 5.39 2.92 -0.09
CA ILE A 80 6.13 4.19 -0.20
C ILE A 80 5.32 5.20 -1.02
N SER A 81 4.74 4.77 -2.13
CA SER A 81 3.96 5.62 -3.03
C SER A 81 2.74 6.21 -2.33
N ILE A 82 2.06 5.42 -1.49
CA ILE A 82 0.92 5.89 -0.71
C ILE A 82 1.35 6.81 0.44
N LEU A 83 2.48 6.53 1.08
CA LEU A 83 3.05 7.44 2.07
C LEU A 83 3.39 8.81 1.45
N ASP A 84 3.96 8.83 0.25
CA ASP A 84 4.24 10.07 -0.49
C ASP A 84 2.95 10.88 -0.77
N ILE A 85 1.87 10.20 -1.17
CA ILE A 85 0.55 10.82 -1.39
C ILE A 85 0.00 11.38 -0.07
N LEU A 86 -0.02 10.57 1.00
CA LEU A 86 -0.55 10.97 2.30
C LEU A 86 0.23 12.13 2.91
N LEU A 87 1.57 12.10 2.85
CA LEU A 87 2.43 13.18 3.31
C LEU A 87 2.21 14.45 2.49
N SER A 88 2.03 14.32 1.19
CA SER A 88 1.72 15.45 0.32
C SER A 88 0.38 16.08 0.69
N PHE A 89 -0.67 15.29 0.90
CA PHE A 89 -1.96 15.80 1.37
C PHE A 89 -1.87 16.45 2.74
N TRP A 90 -1.17 15.84 3.69
CA TRP A 90 -0.95 16.41 5.01
C TRP A 90 -0.24 17.78 4.93
N CYS A 91 0.80 17.88 4.11
CA CYS A 91 1.55 19.12 3.91
C CYS A 91 0.69 20.20 3.22
N LEU A 92 -0.24 19.80 2.35
CA LEU A 92 -1.19 20.71 1.70
C LEU A 92 -2.25 21.23 2.68
N ILE A 93 -2.86 20.34 3.48
CA ILE A 93 -3.90 20.70 4.45
C ILE A 93 -3.34 21.60 5.55
N ASN A 94 -2.15 21.27 6.07
CA ASN A 94 -1.57 21.96 7.21
C ASN A 94 -0.85 23.27 6.83
N ASN A 95 -0.84 23.67 5.53
CA ASN A 95 -0.17 24.84 4.94
C ASN A 95 1.34 25.03 5.23
N ASN A 96 1.92 24.31 6.19
CA ASN A 96 3.30 24.43 6.65
C ASN A 96 4.32 24.04 5.57
N GLY A 97 3.94 23.17 4.63
CA GLY A 97 4.80 22.74 3.54
C GLY A 97 4.74 23.67 2.32
N ILE A 98 3.56 24.20 1.99
CA ILE A 98 3.32 25.05 0.82
C ILE A 98 4.10 26.36 0.92
N VAL A 99 4.18 26.93 2.12
CA VAL A 99 4.89 28.20 2.36
C VAL A 99 6.40 28.04 2.17
N ASN A 100 6.96 26.87 2.49
CA ASN A 100 8.40 26.64 2.43
C ASN A 100 8.88 26.17 1.05
N ASN A 101 8.23 25.19 0.41
CA ASN A 101 8.67 24.64 -0.90
C ASN A 101 7.54 23.92 -1.66
N PRO A 102 6.66 24.63 -2.39
CA PRO A 102 5.49 24.04 -3.03
C PRO A 102 5.86 23.08 -4.17
N ARG A 103 6.95 23.35 -4.90
CA ARG A 103 7.43 22.47 -6.00
C ARG A 103 7.81 21.08 -5.52
N ARG A 104 8.39 20.98 -4.31
CA ARG A 104 8.81 19.70 -3.74
C ARG A 104 7.62 18.83 -3.36
N ILE A 105 6.56 19.44 -2.82
CA ILE A 105 5.33 18.73 -2.44
C ILE A 105 4.60 18.24 -3.70
N LEU A 106 4.52 19.07 -4.74
CA LEU A 106 3.97 18.63 -6.03
C LEU A 106 4.79 17.48 -6.63
N ALA A 107 6.12 17.52 -6.54
CA ALA A 107 6.98 16.43 -6.99
C ALA A 107 6.71 15.13 -6.21
N PHE A 108 6.55 15.18 -4.89
CA PHE A 108 6.18 14.01 -4.08
C PHE A 108 4.79 13.49 -4.41
N LEU A 109 3.81 14.37 -4.60
CA LEU A 109 2.46 13.98 -5.01
C LEU A 109 2.48 13.26 -6.37
N ILE A 110 3.16 13.84 -7.37
CA ILE A 110 3.29 13.25 -8.71
C ILE A 110 4.04 11.92 -8.64
N SER A 111 5.16 11.87 -7.91
CA SER A 111 5.94 10.66 -7.69
C SER A 111 5.09 9.56 -7.05
N GLY A 112 4.32 9.89 -6.01
CA GLY A 112 3.44 8.95 -5.33
C GLY A 112 2.29 8.46 -6.22
N VAL A 113 1.68 9.32 -7.04
CA VAL A 113 0.64 8.90 -7.99
C VAL A 113 1.21 7.98 -9.08
N ILE A 114 2.37 8.34 -9.66
CA ILE A 114 3.04 7.50 -10.67
C ILE A 114 3.44 6.15 -10.04
N GLY A 115 4.02 6.17 -8.84
CA GLY A 115 4.40 4.97 -8.11
C GLY A 115 3.21 4.07 -7.79
N GLY A 116 2.08 4.65 -7.36
CA GLY A 116 0.83 3.93 -7.13
C GLY A 116 0.27 3.30 -8.40
N MET A 117 0.34 3.99 -9.55
CA MET A 117 -0.07 3.42 -10.84
C MET A 117 0.86 2.28 -11.30
N LEU A 118 2.17 2.39 -11.07
CA LEU A 118 3.14 1.40 -11.49
C LEU A 118 3.09 0.14 -10.62
N PHE A 119 3.20 0.31 -9.31
CA PHE A 119 3.29 -0.80 -8.35
C PHE A 119 1.92 -1.30 -7.89
N GLY A 120 0.87 -0.50 -8.03
CA GLY A 120 -0.46 -0.76 -7.52
C GLY A 120 -0.76 -0.01 -6.21
N PHE A 121 -2.04 0.28 -5.99
CA PHE A 121 -2.54 0.96 -4.78
C PHE A 121 -3.01 -0.03 -3.71
N THR A 122 -3.20 -1.31 -4.05
CA THR A 122 -3.69 -2.34 -3.12
C THR A 122 -2.64 -3.36 -2.60
N PRO A 123 -1.51 -3.67 -3.27
CA PRO A 123 -0.65 -4.82 -2.92
C PRO A 123 -0.07 -4.82 -1.51
N TYR A 124 0.03 -3.64 -0.90
CA TYR A 124 0.56 -3.48 0.44
C TYR A 124 -0.49 -3.73 1.55
N LEU A 125 -1.79 -3.64 1.24
CA LEU A 125 -2.89 -3.76 2.21
C LEU A 125 -3.02 -5.15 2.85
N PRO A 126 -2.84 -6.27 2.13
CA PRO A 126 -2.92 -7.60 2.73
C PRO A 126 -1.91 -7.85 3.86
N PHE A 127 -0.83 -7.07 3.95
CA PHE A 127 0.14 -7.17 5.06
C PHE A 127 -0.36 -6.62 6.38
N PHE A 128 -1.49 -5.89 6.36
CA PHE A 128 -2.11 -5.29 7.53
C PHE A 128 -3.32 -6.08 8.07
N LEU A 129 -3.66 -7.21 7.42
CA LEU A 129 -4.70 -8.14 7.85
C LEU A 129 -4.14 -9.21 8.79
#